data_AF-A0A412FGW4-F1
#
_entry.id   AF-A0A412FGW4-F1
#
_cell.length_a   1.000
_cell.length_b   1.000
_cell.length_c   1.000
_cell.angle_alpha   90.00
_cell.angle_beta   90.00
_cell.angle_gamma   90.00
#
_symmetry.space_group_name_H-M   'P 1'
#
loop_
_entity.id
_entity.type
_entity.pdbx_description
1 polymer ?
#
loop_
_entity_poly.entity_id
_entity_poly.type
_entity_poly.pdbx_seq_one_letter_code
_entity_poly.pdbx_strand_id
1 'polypeptide(L)'
;MPYVNWEYYSSLYADVPVDKFPAFLQKASAKLDVYTHMRARKFEDVYDEASATYFQKQVHMQIQNTVCDLINVLYRQESTGMGTGVSSVSNDGYSESYKIITVSEKEAQLLSIIRSGLSGTGLAGAL
;
A
#
# COMPACT_ATOMS: atom_id res chain seq x y z
N MET A 1 2.27 -15.69 6.62
CA MET A 1 3.61 -15.07 6.40
C MET A 1 3.44 -13.61 6.01
N PRO A 2 4.41 -12.72 6.30
CA PRO A 2 4.37 -11.37 5.74
C PRO A 2 4.45 -11.42 4.22
N TYR A 3 3.82 -10.47 3.54
CA TYR A 3 3.87 -10.39 2.07
C TYR A 3 5.25 -10.02 1.54
N VAL A 4 6.00 -9.19 2.29
CA VAL A 4 7.34 -8.73 1.94
C VAL A 4 8.20 -8.66 3.20
N ASN A 5 9.51 -8.77 3.02
CA ASN A 5 10.51 -8.52 4.06
C ASN A 5 11.16 -7.14 3.88
N TRP A 6 12.04 -6.77 4.81
CA TRP A 6 12.74 -5.50 4.77
C TRP A 6 13.67 -5.41 3.55
N GLU A 7 14.37 -6.49 3.22
CA GLU A 7 15.31 -6.53 2.11
C GLU A 7 14.63 -6.19 0.78
N TYR A 8 13.47 -6.80 0.52
CA TYR A 8 12.69 -6.51 -0.70
C TYR A 8 12.20 -5.06 -0.71
N TYR A 9 11.60 -4.59 0.38
CA TYR A 9 11.13 -3.20 0.47
C TYR A 9 12.26 -2.19 0.24
N SER A 10 13.39 -2.38 0.93
CA SER A 10 14.55 -1.48 0.87
C SER A 10 15.24 -1.47 -0.49
N SER A 11 15.03 -2.51 -1.32
CA SER A 11 15.49 -2.53 -2.70
C SER A 11 14.71 -1.58 -3.63
N LEU A 12 13.48 -1.23 -3.26
CA LEU A 12 12.57 -0.37 -4.04
C LEU A 12 12.45 1.05 -3.46
N TYR A 13 12.48 1.17 -2.14
CA TYR A 13 12.18 2.40 -1.41
C TYR A 13 13.17 2.66 -0.28
N ALA A 14 13.40 3.95 0.03
CA ALA A 14 14.27 4.40 1.12
C ALA A 14 13.55 5.30 2.13
N ASP A 15 12.24 5.50 1.98
CA ASP A 15 11.46 6.49 2.75
C ASP A 15 11.21 6.04 4.20
N VAL A 16 10.92 4.75 4.43
CA VAL A 16 10.54 4.22 5.75
C VAL A 16 11.76 3.76 6.53
N PRO A 17 11.99 4.26 7.76
CA PRO A 17 13.03 3.75 8.65
C PRO A 17 12.83 2.26 9.02
N VAL A 18 13.93 1.50 9.14
CA VAL A 18 13.93 0.05 9.44
C VAL A 18 13.09 -0.29 10.67
N ASP A 19 13.20 0.51 11.73
CA ASP A 19 12.49 0.34 13.00
C ASP A 19 10.97 0.54 12.88
N LYS A 20 10.54 1.36 11.91
CA LYS A 20 9.12 1.62 11.64
C LYS A 20 8.52 0.65 10.64
N PHE A 21 9.33 -0.01 9.82
CA PHE A 21 8.87 -0.91 8.76
C PHE A 21 7.88 -1.99 9.24
N PRO A 22 8.11 -2.71 10.36
CA PRO A 22 7.18 -3.75 10.81
C PRO A 22 5.75 -3.22 11.07
N ALA A 23 5.64 -2.03 11.63
CA ALA A 23 4.35 -1.41 11.92
C ALA A 23 3.60 -1.03 10.62
N PHE A 24 4.31 -0.47 9.63
CA PHE A 24 3.70 -0.12 8.34
C PHE A 24 3.41 -1.34 7.48
N LEU A 25 4.25 -2.38 7.53
CA LEU A 25 3.99 -3.66 6.90
C LEU A 25 2.69 -4.28 7.44
N GLN A 26 2.48 -4.25 8.75
CA GLN A 26 1.23 -4.75 9.35
C GLN A 26 0.01 -3.96 8.86
N LYS A 27 0.09 -2.62 8.86
CA LYS A 27 -0.99 -1.74 8.35
C LYS A 27 -1.29 -2.00 6.87
N ALA A 28 -0.26 -2.07 6.03
CA ALA A 28 -0.39 -2.30 4.59
C ALA A 28 -0.98 -3.69 4.29
N SER A 29 -0.51 -4.72 5.00
CA SER A 29 -1.03 -6.09 4.87
C SER A 29 -2.52 -6.15 5.21
N ALA A 30 -2.93 -5.52 6.32
CA ALA A 30 -4.33 -5.47 6.72
C ALA A 30 -5.21 -4.75 5.68
N LYS A 31 -4.73 -3.66 5.07
CA LYS A 31 -5.46 -2.96 4.01
C LYS A 31 -5.61 -3.82 2.76
N LEU A 32 -4.54 -4.47 2.32
CA LEU A 32 -4.58 -5.38 1.17
C LEU A 32 -5.58 -6.52 1.40
N ASP A 33 -5.54 -7.12 2.58
CA ASP A 33 -6.42 -8.22 2.97
C ASP A 33 -7.90 -7.81 2.96
N VAL A 34 -8.22 -6.65 3.52
CA VAL A 34 -9.58 -6.10 3.51
C VAL A 34 -10.08 -5.86 2.08
N TYR A 35 -9.30 -5.16 1.27
CA TYR A 35 -9.75 -4.75 -0.07
C TYR A 35 -9.73 -5.87 -1.11
N THR A 36 -8.91 -6.91 -0.90
CA THR A 36 -8.91 -8.11 -1.75
C THR A 36 -9.83 -9.21 -1.20
N HIS A 37 -10.54 -8.97 -0.09
CA HIS A 37 -11.33 -9.98 0.61
C HIS A 37 -10.53 -11.26 0.89
N MET A 38 -9.33 -11.10 1.43
CA MET A 38 -8.35 -12.16 1.75
C MET A 38 -7.83 -12.96 0.53
N ARG A 39 -8.16 -12.57 -0.71
CA ARG A 39 -7.73 -13.31 -1.91
C ARG A 39 -6.22 -13.28 -2.10
N ALA A 40 -5.57 -12.13 -1.86
CA ALA A 40 -4.11 -12.04 -1.90
C ALA A 40 -3.46 -12.97 -0.88
N ARG A 41 -4.01 -13.05 0.34
CA ARG A 41 -3.49 -13.95 1.38
C ARG A 41 -3.62 -15.41 0.97
N LYS A 42 -4.81 -15.79 0.51
CA LYS A 42 -5.07 -17.16 0.04
C LYS A 42 -4.17 -17.56 -1.12
N PHE A 43 -3.85 -16.62 -2.02
CA PHE A 43 -2.89 -16.85 -3.10
C PHE A 43 -1.50 -17.14 -2.54
N GLU A 44 -0.99 -16.30 -1.64
CA GLU A 44 0.34 -16.45 -1.03
C GLU A 44 0.46 -17.69 -0.14
N ASP A 45 -0.62 -18.10 0.55
CA ASP A 45 -0.59 -19.27 1.43
C ASP A 45 -0.37 -20.58 0.65
N VAL A 46 -0.66 -20.61 -0.66
CA VAL A 46 -0.44 -21.77 -1.54
C VAL A 46 0.62 -21.52 -2.61
N TYR A 47 1.23 -20.34 -2.64
CA TYR A 47 2.27 -19.98 -3.60
C TYR A 47 3.57 -20.73 -3.24
N ASP A 48 4.16 -21.36 -4.25
CA ASP A 48 5.47 -22.02 -4.17
C ASP A 48 6.31 -21.62 -5.38
N GLU A 49 7.44 -20.96 -5.14
CA GLU A 49 8.29 -20.42 -6.22
C GLU A 49 8.86 -21.50 -7.14
N ALA A 50 9.11 -22.69 -6.60
CA ALA A 50 9.69 -23.81 -7.35
C ALA A 50 8.72 -24.39 -8.39
N SER A 51 7.43 -24.46 -8.05
CA SER A 51 6.37 -25.01 -8.93
C SER A 51 5.50 -23.95 -9.61
N ALA A 52 5.65 -22.68 -9.25
CA ALA A 52 4.83 -21.61 -9.80
C ALA A 52 4.97 -21.43 -11.31
N THR A 53 3.83 -21.30 -11.98
CA THR A 53 3.74 -20.85 -13.37
C THR A 53 4.27 -19.41 -13.52
N TYR A 54 4.60 -19.03 -14.75
CA TYR A 54 5.01 -17.65 -15.05
C TYR A 54 3.98 -16.62 -14.56
N PHE A 55 2.69 -16.87 -14.80
CA PHE A 55 1.61 -16.00 -14.33
C PHE A 55 1.58 -15.90 -12.80
N GLN A 56 1.72 -17.01 -12.08
CA GLN A 56 1.75 -16.98 -10.61
C GLN A 56 2.95 -16.19 -10.06
N LYS A 57 4.13 -16.32 -10.69
CA LYS A 57 5.31 -15.51 -10.32
C LYS A 57 5.06 -14.02 -10.53
N GLN A 58 4.41 -13.66 -11.64
CA GLN A 58 4.01 -12.27 -11.90
C GLN A 58 3.00 -11.76 -10.86
N VAL A 59 1.98 -12.56 -10.51
CA VAL A 59 0.98 -12.21 -9.49
C VAL A 59 1.64 -12.02 -8.12
N HIS A 60 2.54 -12.92 -7.71
CA HIS A 60 3.31 -12.80 -6.47
C HIS A 60 4.10 -11.47 -6.43
N MET A 61 4.87 -11.18 -7.49
CA MET A 61 5.62 -9.93 -7.60
C MET A 61 4.71 -8.69 -7.55
N GLN A 62 3.53 -8.74 -8.20
CA GLN A 62 2.56 -7.65 -8.14
C GLN A 62 2.00 -7.45 -6.74
N ILE A 63 1.72 -8.53 -5.99
CA ILE A 63 1.33 -8.44 -4.57
C ILE A 63 2.44 -7.77 -3.77
N GLN A 64 3.70 -8.21 -3.91
CA GLN A 64 4.83 -7.65 -3.18
C GLN A 64 5.01 -6.16 -3.44
N ASN A 65 5.06 -5.76 -4.72
CA ASN A 65 5.18 -4.36 -5.12
C ASN A 65 4.02 -3.51 -4.58
N THR A 66 2.79 -4.01 -4.69
CA THR A 66 1.59 -3.31 -4.18
C THR A 66 1.69 -3.08 -2.66
N VAL A 67 2.19 -4.06 -1.90
CA VAL A 67 2.40 -3.90 -0.45
C VAL A 67 3.49 -2.86 -0.17
N CYS A 68 4.59 -2.85 -0.93
CA CYS A 68 5.61 -1.82 -0.79
C CYS A 68 5.07 -0.41 -1.07
N ASP A 69 4.24 -0.25 -2.11
CA ASP A 69 3.59 1.02 -2.44
C ASP A 69 2.66 1.48 -1.30
N LEU A 70 1.87 0.56 -0.75
CA LEU A 70 1.01 0.84 0.40
C LEU A 70 1.82 1.25 1.64
N ILE A 71 2.92 0.57 1.93
CA ILE A 71 3.83 0.93 3.03
C ILE A 71 4.33 2.36 2.86
N ASN A 72 4.80 2.71 1.66
CA ASN A 72 5.35 4.04 1.40
C ASN A 72 4.28 5.13 1.51
N VAL A 73 3.11 4.90 0.93
CA VAL A 73 2.00 5.86 1.00
C VAL A 73 1.49 6.02 2.43
N LEU A 74 1.30 4.94 3.18
CA LEU A 74 0.88 5.02 4.58
C LEU A 74 1.88 5.80 5.44
N TYR A 75 3.18 5.59 5.23
CA TYR A 75 4.21 6.37 5.93
C TYR A 75 4.17 7.85 5.58
N ARG A 76 4.07 8.18 4.29
CA ARG A 76 3.97 9.58 3.82
C ARG A 76 2.72 10.27 4.36
N GLN A 77 1.58 9.57 4.39
CA GLN A 77 0.33 10.09 4.94
C GLN A 77 0.44 10.40 6.45
N GLU A 78 1.21 9.61 7.19
CA GLU A 78 1.43 9.78 8.62
C GLU A 78 2.49 10.85 8.93
N SER A 79 3.59 10.91 8.17
CA SER A 79 4.67 11.88 8.36
C SER A 79 4.29 13.31 7.96
N THR A 80 3.40 13.47 6.99
CA THR A 80 2.94 14.80 6.52
C THR A 80 1.71 15.33 7.25
N GLY A 81 1.13 14.55 8.18
CA GLY A 81 -0.10 14.94 8.87
C GLY A 81 -1.33 15.10 7.96
N MET A 82 -1.29 14.51 6.75
CA MET A 82 -2.40 14.52 5.79
C MET A 82 -3.69 14.08 6.50
N GLY A 83 -4.85 14.68 6.22
CA GLY A 83 -6.14 14.27 6.82
C GLY A 83 -6.33 14.47 8.34
N THR A 84 -5.45 15.21 9.03
CA THR A 84 -5.64 15.55 10.47
C THR A 84 -6.45 16.83 10.70
N GLY A 85 -6.88 17.52 9.63
CA GLY A 85 -7.69 18.74 9.72
C GLY A 85 -6.96 19.97 10.30
N VAL A 86 -5.68 19.88 10.64
CA VAL A 86 -4.91 21.01 11.19
C VAL A 86 -4.42 21.89 10.03
N SER A 87 -5.25 22.83 9.61
CA SER A 87 -4.83 23.96 8.77
C SER A 87 -4.40 25.11 9.67
N SER A 88 -3.13 25.14 10.09
CA SER A 88 -2.55 26.41 10.53
C SER A 88 -2.29 27.25 9.28
N VAL A 89 -3.20 28.18 8.97
CA VAL A 89 -2.96 29.23 8.00
C VAL A 89 -3.23 30.55 8.69
N SER A 90 -2.16 31.24 9.09
CA SER A 90 -2.24 32.69 9.30
C SER A 90 -2.39 33.34 7.93
N ASN A 91 -3.42 34.17 7.83
CA ASN A 91 -3.84 34.93 6.66
C ASN A 91 -2.70 35.80 6.09
N ASP A 92 -2.16 35.42 4.93
CA ASP A 92 -1.66 36.36 3.94
C ASP A 92 -1.95 35.79 2.55
N GLY A 93 -2.64 36.59 1.74
CA GLY A 93 -3.39 36.17 0.56
C GLY A 93 -2.63 35.27 -0.41
N TYR A 94 -3.36 34.28 -0.94
CA TYR A 94 -2.96 33.24 -1.89
C TYR A 94 -2.20 32.06 -1.31
N SER A 95 -2.88 30.91 -1.28
CA SER A 95 -2.26 29.59 -1.19
C SER A 95 -3.20 28.57 -1.82
N GLU A 96 -3.02 28.31 -3.11
CA GLU A 96 -3.54 27.09 -3.72
C GLU A 96 -2.77 25.91 -3.13
N SER A 97 -3.46 25.02 -2.42
CA SER A 97 -2.91 23.73 -2.06
C SER A 97 -3.96 22.67 -2.29
N TYR A 98 -3.71 21.78 -3.26
CA TYR A 98 -4.42 20.52 -3.46
C TYR A 98 -4.13 19.60 -2.27
N LYS A 99 -4.56 19.98 -1.07
CA LYS A 99 -4.48 19.13 0.10
C LYS A 99 -5.58 18.08 -0.03
N ILE A 100 -5.19 16.81 -0.04
CA ILE A 100 -6.09 15.71 0.30
C ILE A 100 -6.48 15.93 1.78
N ILE A 101 -7.73 16.33 2.03
CA ILE A 101 -8.18 16.88 3.32
C ILE A 101 -8.90 15.83 4.17
N THR A 102 -9.43 14.75 3.59
CA THR A 102 -10.35 13.85 4.30
C THR A 102 -9.83 12.42 4.45
N VAL A 103 -10.27 11.73 5.51
CA VAL A 103 -10.00 10.29 5.73
C VAL A 103 -10.52 9.46 4.56
N SER A 104 -11.66 9.83 3.97
CA SER A 104 -12.21 9.17 2.78
C SER A 104 -11.27 9.22 1.57
N GLU A 105 -10.59 10.34 1.33
CA GLU A 105 -9.65 10.46 0.22
C GLU A 105 -8.38 9.65 0.45
N LYS A 106 -7.90 9.54 1.71
CA LYS A 106 -6.80 8.62 2.05
C LYS A 106 -7.16 7.18 1.72
N GLU A 107 -8.34 6.74 2.15
CA GLU A 107 -8.81 5.37 1.89
C GLU A 107 -9.03 5.15 0.39
N ALA A 108 -9.55 6.14 -0.34
CA ALA A 108 -9.68 6.06 -1.80
C ALA A 108 -8.32 5.94 -2.51
N GLN A 109 -7.29 6.64 -2.04
CA GLN A 109 -5.93 6.51 -2.55
C GLN A 109 -5.38 5.10 -2.33
N LEU A 110 -5.52 4.55 -1.13
CA LEU A 110 -5.07 3.18 -0.83
C LEU A 110 -5.79 2.15 -1.72
N LEU A 111 -7.11 2.29 -1.88
CA LEU A 111 -7.88 1.43 -2.77
C LEU A 111 -7.44 1.56 -4.23
N SER A 112 -7.13 2.78 -4.68
CA SER A 112 -6.62 3.02 -6.04
C SER A 112 -5.29 2.31 -6.29
N ILE A 113 -4.36 2.36 -5.34
CA ILE A 113 -3.08 1.64 -5.40
C ILE A 113 -3.32 0.15 -5.55
N ILE A 114 -4.19 -0.43 -4.71
CA ILE A 114 -4.48 -1.87 -4.76
C ILE A 114 -5.10 -2.28 -6.09
N ARG A 115 -6.06 -1.51 -6.61
CA ARG A 115 -6.70 -1.78 -7.89
C ARG A 115 -5.72 -1.69 -9.06
N SER A 116 -4.83 -0.70 -9.04
CA SER A 116 -3.82 -0.52 -10.07
C SER A 116 -2.76 -1.62 -10.01
N GLY A 117 -2.19 -1.86 -8.83
CA GLY A 117 -1.11 -2.83 -8.63
C GLY A 117 -1.52 -4.28 -8.86
N LEU A 118 -2.77 -4.63 -8.56
CA LEU A 118 -3.32 -5.98 -8.79
C LEU A 118 -4.15 -6.10 -10.07
N SER A 119 -4.09 -5.10 -10.96
CA SER A 119 -4.82 -5.15 -12.22
C SER A 119 -4.40 -6.37 -13.06
N GLY A 120 -5.37 -7.07 -13.64
CA GLY A 120 -5.13 -8.28 -14.45
C GLY A 120 -4.90 -9.58 -13.66
N THR A 121 -4.83 -9.52 -12.31
CA THR A 121 -4.62 -10.72 -11.47
C THR A 121 -5.92 -11.45 -11.09
N GLY A 122 -7.06 -10.75 -11.14
CA GLY A 122 -8.33 -11.22 -10.56
C GLY A 122 -8.45 -11.08 -9.03
N LEU A 123 -7.40 -10.58 -8.35
CA LEU A 123 -7.37 -10.46 -6.89
C LEU A 123 -8.05 -9.19 -6.36
N ALA A 124 -8.09 -8.11 -7.15
CA ALA A 124 -8.62 -6.80 -6.76
C ALA A 124 -10.15 -6.73 -6.55
N GLY A 125 -10.87 -7.84 -6.73
CA GLY A 125 -12.34 -7.87 -6.66
C GLY A 125 -13.01 -7.62 -8.02
N ALA A 126 -14.32 -7.90 -8.09
CA ALA A 126 -15.16 -7.44 -9.20
C ALA A 126 -15.63 -6.01 -8.91
N LEU A 127 -15.73 -5.18 -9.95
CA LEU A 127 -16.29 -3.82 -9.88
C LEU A 127 -17.80 -3.83 -9.63
#